data_AF-A0A955YXS3-F1
#
_entry.id   AF-A0A955YXS3-F1
#
_cell.length_a   1.000
_cell.length_b   1.000
_cell.length_c   1.000
_cell.angle_alpha   90.00
_cell.angle_beta   90.00
_cell.angle_gamma   90.00
#
_symmetry.space_group_name_H-M   'P 1'
#
loop_
_entity.id
_entity.type
_entity.pdbx_description
1 polymer ?
#
loop_
_entity_poly.entity_id
_entity_poly.type
_entity_poly.pdbx_seq_one_letter_code
_entity_poly.pdbx_strand_id
1 'polypeptide(L)'
;GDGDVAGKFSCLANVGVDGSGIEMPLRAVELAVSDRVADGTNAGFLRDDALLAVVILTDEDDCSHSTSPIKHTVPLFGSVPECMPNGLDEISHFVTTLNDIKGGPEKWAAAVIAGPAGGTRCESGFGTASPANRLQSFVDTVGDNAILSSICEGDLSKGLADAVNTFDVACRAFVK
;
A
#
# COMPACT_ATOMS: atom_id res chain seq x y z
N GLY A 1 21.20 15.98 -8.63
CA GLY A 1 20.48 15.92 -9.90
C GLY A 1 19.05 15.69 -9.54
N ASP A 2 18.25 16.74 -9.55
CA ASP A 2 16.86 16.67 -9.09
C ASP A 2 16.00 16.86 -10.33
N GLY A 3 15.73 15.75 -11.02
CA GLY A 3 14.84 15.76 -12.17
C GLY A 3 13.42 15.91 -11.64
N ASP A 4 12.68 16.91 -12.11
CA ASP A 4 11.29 17.23 -11.77
C ASP A 4 10.49 16.05 -11.18
N VAL A 5 10.63 15.84 -9.86
CA VAL A 5 10.03 14.69 -9.15
C VAL A 5 8.52 14.87 -9.09
N ALA A 6 8.07 16.11 -8.90
CA ALA A 6 6.66 16.45 -8.88
C ALA A 6 5.99 16.16 -10.23
N GLY A 7 6.60 16.59 -11.35
CA GLY A 7 6.08 16.31 -12.68
C GLY A 7 6.10 14.83 -13.04
N LYS A 8 7.16 14.10 -12.68
CA LYS A 8 7.22 12.64 -12.86
C LYS A 8 6.19 11.90 -12.03
N PHE A 9 6.07 12.23 -10.75
CA PHE A 9 5.07 11.64 -9.88
C PHE A 9 3.66 11.91 -10.41
N SER A 10 3.35 13.15 -10.80
CA SER A 10 2.05 13.50 -11.37
C SER A 10 1.74 12.70 -12.65
N CYS A 11 2.74 12.45 -13.51
CA CYS A 11 2.56 11.61 -14.69
C CYS A 11 2.28 10.14 -14.33
N LEU A 12 2.98 9.60 -13.33
CA LEU A 12 2.83 8.21 -12.90
C LEU A 12 1.57 7.97 -12.07
N ALA A 13 1.14 8.97 -11.30
CA ALA A 13 -0.04 8.93 -10.45
C ALA A 13 -1.34 9.15 -11.23
N ASN A 14 -1.27 9.55 -12.50
CA ASN A 14 -2.43 9.64 -13.39
C ASN A 14 -2.84 8.25 -13.89
N VAL A 15 -3.33 7.42 -12.97
CA VAL A 15 -3.88 6.09 -13.24
C VAL A 15 -5.38 6.17 -13.48
N GLY A 16 -5.92 5.24 -14.28
CA GLY A 16 -7.36 5.17 -14.53
C GLY A 16 -8.13 4.62 -13.32
N VAL A 17 -9.45 4.83 -13.33
CA VAL A 17 -10.39 4.31 -12.32
C VAL A 17 -11.13 3.04 -12.77
N ASP A 18 -10.85 2.56 -13.99
CA ASP A 18 -11.52 1.40 -14.62
C ASP A 18 -11.04 0.04 -14.06
N GLY A 19 -10.44 0.06 -12.88
CA GLY A 19 -9.95 -1.12 -12.18
C GLY A 19 -11.07 -1.99 -11.60
N SER A 20 -10.67 -3.05 -10.90
CA SER A 20 -11.61 -3.83 -10.08
C SER A 20 -12.12 -2.96 -8.94
N GLY A 21 -13.42 -3.00 -8.64
CA GLY A 21 -14.00 -2.42 -7.41
C GLY A 21 -13.74 -3.26 -6.16
N ILE A 22 -12.72 -4.13 -6.21
CA ILE A 22 -12.18 -4.90 -5.08
C ILE A 22 -10.72 -4.48 -5.03
N GLU A 23 -10.36 -3.67 -4.05
CA GLU A 23 -9.01 -3.13 -3.91
C GLU A 23 -8.06 -4.13 -3.24
N MET A 24 -6.81 -4.14 -3.71
CA MET A 24 -5.79 -5.09 -3.27
C MET A 24 -4.43 -4.40 -3.09
N PRO A 25 -4.34 -3.33 -2.28
CA PRO A 25 -3.11 -2.55 -2.13
C PRO A 25 -1.91 -3.41 -1.66
N LEU A 26 -2.09 -4.40 -0.78
CA LEU A 26 -0.97 -5.23 -0.33
C LEU A 26 -0.44 -6.15 -1.43
N ARG A 27 -1.34 -6.73 -2.24
CA ARG A 27 -0.95 -7.51 -3.43
C ARG A 27 -0.28 -6.63 -4.48
N ALA A 28 -0.74 -5.38 -4.65
CA ALA A 28 -0.12 -4.44 -5.58
C ALA A 28 1.33 -4.15 -5.17
N VAL A 29 1.59 -3.91 -3.88
CA VAL A 29 2.95 -3.76 -3.34
C VAL A 29 3.78 -5.01 -3.60
N GLU A 30 3.27 -6.19 -3.24
CA GLU A 30 3.96 -7.47 -3.46
C GLU A 30 4.37 -7.66 -4.92
N LEU A 31 3.44 -7.47 -5.87
CA LEU A 31 3.70 -7.61 -7.30
C LEU A 31 4.72 -6.60 -7.82
N ALA A 32 4.73 -5.38 -7.28
CA ALA A 32 5.68 -4.34 -7.67
C ALA A 32 7.12 -4.69 -7.27
N VAL A 33 7.32 -5.38 -6.15
CA VAL A 33 8.65 -5.78 -5.65
C VAL A 33 9.04 -7.22 -5.97
N SER A 34 8.11 -8.04 -6.47
CA SER A 34 8.37 -9.40 -6.96
C SER A 34 8.27 -9.48 -8.47
N ASP A 35 7.08 -9.73 -9.03
CA ASP A 35 6.84 -9.98 -10.46
C ASP A 35 7.42 -8.88 -11.36
N ARG A 36 7.22 -7.60 -11.02
CA ARG A 36 7.74 -6.49 -11.82
C ARG A 36 9.26 -6.36 -11.74
N VAL A 37 9.90 -6.85 -10.69
CA VAL A 37 11.36 -6.95 -10.63
C VAL A 37 11.83 -8.13 -11.49
N ALA A 38 11.14 -9.28 -11.41
CA ALA A 38 11.48 -10.49 -12.15
C ALA A 38 11.30 -10.34 -13.67
N ASP A 39 10.29 -9.61 -14.13
CA ASP A 39 10.06 -9.33 -15.56
C ASP A 39 10.88 -8.13 -16.09
N GLY A 40 11.64 -7.47 -15.22
CA GLY A 40 12.54 -6.37 -15.56
C GLY A 40 11.88 -4.99 -15.63
N THR A 41 10.56 -4.87 -15.46
CA THR A 41 9.84 -3.58 -15.46
C THR A 41 10.36 -2.64 -14.37
N ASN A 42 10.63 -3.19 -13.19
CA ASN A 42 11.20 -2.52 -12.02
C ASN A 42 12.67 -2.91 -11.78
N ALA A 43 13.40 -3.29 -12.83
CA ALA A 43 14.81 -3.65 -12.70
C ALA A 43 15.63 -2.51 -12.05
N GLY A 44 16.40 -2.86 -11.02
CA GLY A 44 17.23 -1.90 -10.27
C GLY A 44 16.47 -1.03 -9.26
N PHE A 45 15.15 -1.21 -9.11
CA PHE A 45 14.37 -0.54 -8.07
C PHE A 45 14.81 -0.99 -6.66
N LEU A 46 14.86 -2.31 -6.44
CA LEU A 46 15.37 -2.88 -5.20
C LEU A 46 16.89 -2.81 -5.15
N ARG A 47 17.41 -2.23 -4.07
CA ARG A 47 18.85 -2.14 -3.79
C ARG A 47 19.12 -2.65 -2.38
N ASP A 48 20.21 -3.39 -2.23
CA ASP A 48 20.64 -3.93 -0.94
C ASP A 48 21.08 -2.82 0.02
N ASP A 49 21.60 -1.73 -0.52
CA ASP A 49 22.14 -0.60 0.24
C ASP A 49 21.13 0.55 0.43
N ALA A 50 19.84 0.26 0.28
CA ALA A 50 18.75 1.22 0.45
C ALA A 50 17.59 0.66 1.27
N LEU A 51 16.96 1.55 2.04
CA LEU A 51 15.66 1.31 2.63
C LEU A 51 14.60 1.25 1.51
N LEU A 52 13.71 0.27 1.59
CA LEU A 52 12.47 0.27 0.80
C LEU A 52 11.39 1.04 1.55
N ALA A 53 10.94 2.16 0.99
CA ALA A 53 9.82 2.93 1.52
C ALA A 53 8.55 2.62 0.72
N VAL A 54 7.47 2.23 1.42
CA VAL A 54 6.18 1.90 0.81
C VAL A 54 5.13 2.91 1.29
N VAL A 55 4.44 3.57 0.36
CA VAL A 55 3.28 4.41 0.67
C VAL A 55 2.05 3.80 0.04
N ILE A 56 1.06 3.47 0.86
CA ILE A 56 -0.27 3.01 0.43
C ILE A 56 -1.24 4.16 0.66
N LEU A 57 -1.94 4.58 -0.39
CA LEU A 57 -3.00 5.59 -0.33
C LEU A 57 -4.24 4.99 -1.00
N THR A 58 -5.33 4.83 -0.25
CA THR A 58 -6.57 4.19 -0.70
C THR A 58 -7.76 4.67 0.10
N ASP A 59 -8.95 4.65 -0.49
CA ASP A 59 -10.23 4.86 0.19
C ASP A 59 -10.93 3.54 0.57
N GLU A 60 -10.33 2.38 0.34
CA GLU A 60 -10.86 1.07 0.71
C GLU A 60 -9.93 0.25 1.63
N ASP A 61 -10.43 -0.90 2.11
CA ASP A 61 -9.61 -1.88 2.85
C ASP A 61 -8.85 -2.81 1.89
N ASP A 62 -7.92 -3.59 2.43
CA ASP A 62 -7.20 -4.60 1.64
C ASP A 62 -8.03 -5.87 1.42
N CYS A 63 -8.39 -6.18 0.17
CA CYS A 63 -9.00 -7.45 -0.20
C CYS A 63 -8.01 -8.40 -0.92
N SER A 64 -6.72 -8.34 -0.60
CA SER A 64 -5.70 -9.11 -1.32
C SER A 64 -5.89 -10.63 -1.19
N HIS A 65 -5.79 -11.33 -2.33
CA HIS A 65 -5.95 -12.77 -2.48
C HIS A 65 -5.12 -13.29 -3.67
N SER A 66 -4.43 -14.40 -3.48
CA SER A 66 -3.51 -14.99 -4.46
C SER A 66 -4.17 -16.04 -5.38
N THR A 67 -5.37 -16.51 -5.02
CA THR A 67 -6.01 -17.70 -5.60
C THR A 67 -6.95 -17.43 -6.78
N SER A 68 -7.12 -16.16 -7.18
CA SER A 68 -7.89 -15.79 -8.37
C SER A 68 -7.03 -14.91 -9.26
N PRO A 69 -6.92 -15.18 -10.58
CA PRO A 69 -6.42 -14.13 -11.48
C PRO A 69 -7.29 -12.89 -11.24
N ILE A 70 -6.71 -11.69 -11.27
CA ILE A 70 -7.46 -10.44 -11.22
C ILE A 70 -8.45 -10.48 -12.38
N LYS A 71 -9.66 -11.00 -12.14
CA LYS A 71 -10.68 -11.12 -13.15
C LYS A 71 -11.30 -9.74 -13.22
N HIS A 72 -10.78 -8.93 -14.13
CA HIS A 72 -11.34 -7.64 -14.55
C HIS A 72 -12.76 -7.74 -15.14
N THR A 73 -13.45 -8.89 -15.01
CA THR A 73 -14.87 -8.99 -15.34
C THR A 73 -15.67 -8.38 -14.21
N VAL A 74 -15.75 -7.05 -14.20
CA VAL A 74 -16.90 -6.35 -13.63
C VAL A 74 -18.15 -6.89 -14.34
N PRO A 75 -19.09 -7.54 -13.64
CA PRO A 75 -20.40 -7.76 -14.23
C PRO A 75 -20.98 -6.36 -14.51
N LEU A 76 -21.30 -6.08 -15.77
CA LEU A 76 -21.91 -4.81 -16.20
C LEU A 76 -23.18 -4.45 -15.41
N PHE A 77 -23.76 -5.40 -14.68
CA PHE A 77 -24.85 -5.22 -13.73
C PHE A 77 -24.68 -6.20 -12.56
N GLY A 78 -24.33 -5.69 -11.38
CA GLY A 78 -24.25 -6.47 -10.14
C GLY A 78 -23.30 -5.81 -9.14
N SER A 79 -23.73 -5.72 -7.87
CA SER A 79 -22.85 -5.32 -6.77
C SER A 79 -21.57 -6.15 -6.81
N VAL A 80 -20.41 -5.49 -6.95
CA VAL A 80 -19.13 -6.13 -6.63
C VAL A 80 -19.28 -6.72 -5.23
N PRO A 81 -19.00 -8.02 -5.04
CA PRO A 81 -18.99 -8.56 -3.70
C PRO A 81 -17.95 -7.79 -2.89
N GLU A 82 -18.42 -7.08 -1.87
CA GLU A 82 -17.64 -6.55 -0.75
C GLU A 82 -16.53 -7.56 -0.38
N CYS A 83 -15.30 -7.09 -0.09
CA CYS A 83 -14.11 -7.92 0.20
C CYS A 83 -14.53 -9.31 0.72
N MET A 84 -14.54 -10.33 -0.16
CA MET A 84 -15.05 -11.63 0.27
C MET A 84 -14.12 -12.18 1.34
N PRO A 85 -14.59 -12.41 2.59
CA PRO A 85 -13.70 -12.75 3.69
C PRO A 85 -13.03 -14.12 3.54
N ASN A 86 -13.60 -14.99 2.70
CA ASN A 86 -13.03 -16.30 2.41
C ASN A 86 -12.03 -16.20 1.26
N GLY A 87 -10.79 -16.63 1.51
CA GLY A 87 -9.74 -16.71 0.50
C GLY A 87 -8.81 -15.49 0.42
N LEU A 88 -8.92 -14.55 1.36
CA LEU A 88 -7.93 -13.48 1.52
C LEU A 88 -6.60 -14.07 1.98
N ASP A 89 -5.51 -13.53 1.45
CA ASP A 89 -4.18 -13.87 1.95
C ASP A 89 -4.00 -13.30 3.36
N GLU A 90 -3.24 -14.00 4.19
CA GLU A 90 -2.94 -13.55 5.55
C GLU A 90 -2.08 -12.28 5.53
N ILE A 91 -2.26 -11.39 6.51
CA ILE A 91 -1.44 -10.18 6.62
C ILE A 91 0.05 -10.52 6.83
N SER A 92 0.32 -11.59 7.58
CA SER A 92 1.65 -12.14 7.82
C SER A 92 2.37 -12.48 6.51
N HIS A 93 1.66 -12.94 5.48
CA HIS A 93 2.23 -13.26 4.16
C HIS A 93 2.93 -12.03 3.55
N PHE A 94 2.27 -10.87 3.55
CA PHE A 94 2.82 -9.65 2.96
C PHE A 94 4.02 -9.11 3.75
N VAL A 95 3.94 -9.16 5.07
CA VAL A 95 5.04 -8.74 5.96
C VAL A 95 6.26 -9.65 5.78
N THR A 96 6.06 -10.97 5.80
CA THR A 96 7.13 -11.96 5.56
C THR A 96 7.74 -11.78 4.18
N THR A 97 6.93 -11.56 3.15
CA THR A 97 7.43 -11.34 1.79
C THR A 97 8.34 -10.11 1.70
N LEU A 98 7.95 -8.98 2.32
CA LEU A 98 8.81 -7.78 2.34
C LEU A 98 10.08 -7.98 3.17
N ASN A 99 9.99 -8.69 4.30
CA ASN A 99 11.14 -9.07 5.09
C ASN A 99 12.12 -9.93 4.29
N ASP A 100 11.64 -10.94 3.57
CA ASP A 100 12.45 -11.86 2.77
C ASP A 100 13.11 -11.12 1.60
N ILE A 101 12.36 -10.25 0.91
CA ILE A 101 12.88 -9.45 -0.21
C ILE A 101 13.97 -8.49 0.25
N LYS A 102 13.83 -7.87 1.42
CA LYS A 102 14.78 -6.86 1.90
C LYS A 102 15.85 -7.41 2.84
N GLY A 103 15.70 -8.64 3.29
CA GLY A 103 16.63 -9.30 4.21
C GLY A 103 16.47 -8.89 5.68
N GLY A 104 15.28 -8.41 6.08
CA GLY A 104 14.98 -8.05 7.46
C GLY A 104 13.92 -6.94 7.60
N PRO A 105 13.15 -6.93 8.71
CA PRO A 105 12.13 -5.91 8.97
C PRO A 105 12.71 -4.49 9.16
N GLU A 106 13.99 -4.36 9.48
CA GLU A 106 14.70 -3.08 9.61
C GLU A 106 15.08 -2.44 8.27
N LYS A 107 14.89 -3.17 7.15
CA LYS A 107 15.32 -2.75 5.81
C LYS A 107 14.20 -2.18 4.95
N TRP A 108 13.01 -2.03 5.51
CA TRP A 108 11.88 -1.38 4.87
C TRP A 108 10.96 -0.71 5.88
N ALA A 109 10.13 0.21 5.40
CA ALA A 109 9.13 0.90 6.20
C ALA A 109 7.89 1.21 5.35
N ALA A 110 6.74 1.34 6.00
CA ALA A 110 5.47 1.61 5.33
C ALA A 110 4.71 2.79 5.93
N ALA A 111 3.98 3.51 5.09
CA ALA A 111 2.99 4.49 5.50
C ALA A 111 1.69 4.18 4.79
N VAL A 112 0.62 4.02 5.54
CA VAL A 112 -0.72 3.79 5.03
C VAL A 112 -1.53 5.04 5.30
N ILE A 113 -2.16 5.59 4.26
CA ILE A 113 -3.12 6.68 4.35
C ILE A 113 -4.45 6.12 3.86
N ALA A 114 -5.34 5.77 4.78
CA ALA A 114 -6.57 5.07 4.46
C ALA A 114 -7.74 5.54 5.34
N GLY A 115 -8.91 4.92 5.16
CA GLY A 115 -10.05 5.13 6.06
C GLY A 115 -9.77 4.72 7.51
N PRO A 116 -10.73 4.93 8.42
CA PRO A 116 -10.50 4.72 9.84
C PRO A 116 -10.26 3.23 10.17
N ALA A 117 -9.47 2.99 11.22
CA ALA A 117 -9.40 1.68 11.85
C ALA A 117 -10.69 1.42 12.64
N GLY A 118 -11.42 0.36 12.27
CA GLY A 118 -12.76 0.11 12.78
C GLY A 118 -13.78 1.19 12.39
N GLY A 119 -15.02 1.01 12.85
CA GLY A 119 -16.08 2.01 12.68
C GLY A 119 -16.79 1.94 11.33
N THR A 120 -17.27 3.09 10.87
CA THR A 120 -18.07 3.25 9.65
C THR A 120 -17.30 4.03 8.58
N ARG A 121 -17.85 4.07 7.36
CA ARG A 121 -17.36 4.95 6.29
C ARG A 121 -17.23 6.39 6.77
N CYS A 122 -16.24 7.11 6.24
CA CYS A 122 -16.04 8.53 6.47
C CYS A 122 -16.17 9.30 5.14
N GLU A 123 -16.34 10.62 5.21
CA GLU A 123 -16.35 11.50 4.05
C GLU A 123 -15.36 12.65 4.23
N SER A 124 -14.66 13.01 3.16
CA SER A 124 -13.75 14.15 3.11
C SER A 124 -13.74 14.81 1.74
N GLY A 125 -12.84 15.78 1.52
CA GLY A 125 -12.61 16.37 0.20
C GLY A 125 -12.14 15.36 -0.87
N PHE A 126 -11.73 14.15 -0.47
CA PHE A 126 -11.31 13.07 -1.36
C PHE A 126 -12.43 12.07 -1.67
N GLY A 127 -13.63 12.25 -1.11
CA GLY A 127 -14.76 11.35 -1.29
C GLY A 127 -15.04 10.50 -0.04
N THR A 128 -15.72 9.38 -0.24
CA THR A 128 -16.09 8.45 0.82
C THR A 128 -15.02 7.38 0.97
N ALA A 129 -14.49 7.17 2.18
CA ALA A 129 -13.57 6.07 2.46
C ALA A 129 -14.20 5.03 3.40
N SER A 130 -13.95 3.76 3.10
CA SER A 130 -14.33 2.59 3.90
C SER A 130 -13.36 2.38 5.07
N PRO A 131 -13.80 1.74 6.17
CA PRO A 131 -12.88 1.31 7.23
C PRO A 131 -11.77 0.39 6.71
N ALA A 132 -10.53 0.61 7.15
CA ALA A 132 -9.33 -0.05 6.64
C ALA A 132 -8.74 -1.03 7.68
N ASN A 133 -9.52 -2.04 8.08
CA ASN A 133 -9.19 -2.92 9.21
C ASN A 133 -7.99 -3.84 8.93
N ARG A 134 -7.90 -4.36 7.70
CA ARG A 134 -6.78 -5.21 7.30
C ARG A 134 -5.51 -4.41 7.12
N LEU A 135 -5.61 -3.18 6.61
CA LEU A 135 -4.48 -2.26 6.54
C LEU A 135 -3.99 -1.81 7.94
N GLN A 136 -4.89 -1.59 8.90
CA GLN A 136 -4.50 -1.40 10.30
C GLN A 136 -3.77 -2.65 10.83
N SER A 137 -4.31 -3.84 10.59
CA SER A 137 -3.68 -5.11 11.02
C SER A 137 -2.28 -5.28 10.41
N PHE A 138 -2.08 -4.81 9.17
CA PHE A 138 -0.77 -4.76 8.52
C PHE A 138 0.19 -3.82 9.27
N VAL A 139 -0.23 -2.57 9.52
CA VAL A 139 0.58 -1.61 10.28
C VAL A 139 0.93 -2.15 11.68
N ASP A 140 -0.03 -2.75 12.38
CA ASP A 140 0.17 -3.36 13.70
C ASP A 140 1.16 -4.53 13.67
N THR A 141 1.11 -5.34 12.61
CA THR A 141 2.02 -6.48 12.44
C THR A 141 3.45 -6.02 12.15
N VAL A 142 3.63 -4.90 11.44
CA VAL A 142 4.95 -4.33 11.14
C VAL A 142 5.54 -3.61 12.36
N GLY A 143 4.71 -2.98 13.19
CA GLY A 143 5.13 -2.26 14.38
C GLY A 143 5.78 -0.92 14.04
N ASP A 144 6.89 -0.59 14.72
CA ASP A 144 7.49 0.76 14.71
C ASP A 144 7.94 1.27 13.31
N ASN A 145 8.11 0.37 12.33
CA ASN A 145 8.46 0.72 10.95
C ASN A 145 7.24 1.00 10.06
N ALA A 146 6.04 1.06 10.63
CA ALA A 146 4.83 1.42 9.91
C ALA A 146 3.97 2.46 10.63
N ILE A 147 3.21 3.24 9.86
CA ILE A 147 2.24 4.20 10.39
C ILE A 147 0.94 4.16 9.59
N LEU A 148 -0.20 4.28 10.28
CA LEU A 148 -1.50 4.53 9.68
C LEU A 148 -1.90 5.99 9.94
N SER A 149 -2.14 6.73 8.86
CA SER A 149 -2.73 8.07 8.86
C SER A 149 -4.08 8.04 8.15
N SER A 150 -4.92 9.05 8.38
CA SER A 150 -6.29 9.05 7.88
C SER A 150 -6.47 9.88 6.61
N ILE A 151 -7.05 9.28 5.58
CA ILE A 151 -7.51 10.00 4.36
C ILE A 151 -8.77 10.85 4.64
N CYS A 152 -9.48 10.57 5.75
CA CYS A 152 -10.70 11.26 6.15
C CYS A 152 -10.44 12.71 6.59
N GLU A 153 -9.19 13.10 6.83
CA GLU A 153 -8.84 14.48 7.14
C GLU A 153 -9.07 15.43 5.93
N GLY A 154 -9.15 14.88 4.71
CA GLY A 154 -9.30 15.69 3.49
C GLY A 154 -8.05 16.49 3.13
N ASP A 155 -6.92 16.20 3.78
CA ASP A 155 -5.61 16.77 3.55
C ASP A 155 -4.54 15.68 3.68
N LEU A 156 -3.78 15.43 2.61
CA LEU A 156 -2.71 14.42 2.62
C LEU A 156 -1.42 14.92 3.28
N SER A 157 -1.32 16.23 3.57
CA SER A 157 -0.09 16.84 4.09
C SER A 157 0.38 16.17 5.38
N LYS A 158 -0.56 15.85 6.28
CA LYS A 158 -0.23 15.18 7.54
C LYS A 158 0.22 13.73 7.30
N GLY A 159 -0.56 12.94 6.56
CA GLY A 159 -0.20 11.54 6.29
C GLY A 159 1.12 11.39 5.53
N LEU A 160 1.43 12.30 4.62
CA LEU A 160 2.71 12.33 3.92
C LEU A 160 3.86 12.82 4.82
N ALA A 161 3.62 13.76 5.73
CA ALA A 161 4.62 14.16 6.72
C ALA A 161 4.92 13.03 7.70
N ASP A 162 3.90 12.31 8.16
CA ASP A 162 4.02 11.10 8.98
C ASP A 162 4.85 10.04 8.26
N ALA A 163 4.58 9.80 6.97
CA ALA A 163 5.36 8.89 6.14
C ALA A 163 6.85 9.26 6.10
N VAL A 164 7.16 10.52 5.80
CA VAL A 164 8.55 11.01 5.77
C VAL A 164 9.25 10.82 7.11
N ASN A 165 8.57 11.11 8.22
CA ASN A 165 9.14 10.93 9.56
C ASN A 165 9.42 9.45 9.87
N THR A 166 8.46 8.57 9.61
CA THR A 166 8.65 7.11 9.78
C THR A 166 9.82 6.60 8.94
N PHE A 167 9.94 7.05 7.70
CA PHE A 167 11.02 6.63 6.80
C PHE A 167 12.38 7.20 7.21
N ASP A 168 12.45 8.43 7.75
CA ASP A 168 13.70 9.00 8.28
C ASP A 168 14.20 8.20 9.49
N VAL A 169 13.30 7.82 10.41
CA VAL A 169 13.65 6.97 11.56
C VAL A 169 14.15 5.60 11.10
N ALA A 170 13.42 4.93 10.20
CA ALA A 170 13.84 3.64 9.66
C ALA A 170 15.17 3.74 8.89
N CYS A 171 15.38 4.80 8.09
CA CYS A 171 16.65 5.05 7.40
C CYS A 171 17.83 5.23 8.36
N ARG A 172 17.63 5.87 9.51
CA ARG A 172 18.70 6.02 10.52
C ARG A 172 19.03 4.71 11.22
N ALA A 173 18.05 3.83 11.38
CA ALA A 173 18.23 2.49 11.94
C ALA A 173 18.77 1.48 10.91
N PHE A 174 18.70 1.80 9.62
CA PHE A 174 19.17 0.95 8.53
C PHE A 174 20.68 0.68 8.64
N VAL A 175 21.02 -0.60 8.85
CA VAL A 175 22.39 -1.10 8.78
C VAL A 175 22.52 -1.93 7.50
N LYS A 176 23.59 -1.68 6.74
CA LYS A 176 23.90 -2.43 5.51
C LYS A 176 24.09 -3.91 5.81
#